data_AF-F8GG51-F1
#
_entry.id   AF-F8GG51-F1
#
_cell.length_a   1.000
_cell.length_b   1.000
_cell.length_c   1.000
_cell.angle_alpha   90.00
_cell.angle_beta   90.00
_cell.angle_gamma   90.00
#
_symmetry.space_group_name_H-M   'P 1'
#
loop_
_entity.id
_entity.type
_entity.pdbx_description
1 polymer ?
#
loop_
_entity_poly.entity_id
_entity_poly.type
_entity_poly.pdbx_seq_one_letter_code
_entity_poly.pdbx_strand_id
1 'polypeptide(L)'
;MAIQDIRRAKLQAMVDALGLSVVAKRFKKPDRQINDMLAGRKSFGEKVARAMEDVSEPKVPNGFFDQDDNTITLNVDDKELLQLMRLMVKLPPKKRTSLRNFLDEEVEQDKEPAINGNNK
;
A
#
# COMPACT_ATOMS: atom_id res chain seq x y z
N MET A 1 15.42 -1.36 2.21
CA MET A 1 14.77 -0.32 1.38
C MET A 1 15.14 1.04 1.96
N ALA A 2 15.37 2.10 1.17
CA ALA A 2 15.59 3.41 1.78
C ALA A 2 14.25 3.92 2.34
N ILE A 3 14.25 4.59 3.48
CA ILE A 3 13.01 5.10 4.12
C ILE A 3 12.16 5.96 3.17
N GLN A 4 12.80 6.66 2.23
CA GLN A 4 12.10 7.46 1.22
C GLN A 4 11.33 6.60 0.20
N ASP A 5 11.77 5.37 -0.05
CA ASP A 5 11.11 4.44 -0.96
C ASP A 5 9.82 3.93 -0.32
N ILE A 6 9.87 3.57 0.96
CA ILE A 6 8.71 3.13 1.76
C ILE A 6 7.62 4.22 1.74
N ARG A 7 8.01 5.47 2.04
CA ARG A 7 7.07 6.60 2.03
C ARG A 7 6.45 6.83 0.65
N ARG A 8 7.25 6.71 -0.42
CA ARG A 8 6.76 6.87 -1.80
C ARG A 8 5.81 5.74 -2.19
N ALA A 9 6.13 4.50 -1.84
CA ALA A 9 5.27 3.34 -2.07
C ALA A 9 3.91 3.52 -1.38
N LYS A 10 3.89 3.99 -0.13
CA LYS A 10 2.65 4.32 0.59
C LYS A 10 1.83 5.40 -0.09
N LEU A 11 2.49 6.49 -0.47
CA LEU A 11 1.82 7.59 -1.16
C LEU A 11 1.27 7.15 -2.51
N GLN A 12 2.00 6.28 -3.23
CA GLN A 12 1.56 5.69 -4.49
C GLN A 12 0.30 4.84 -4.27
N ALA A 13 0.30 3.94 -3.29
CA ALA A 13 -0.86 3.11 -2.96
C ALA A 13 -2.11 3.94 -2.64
N MET A 14 -1.95 5.06 -1.93
CA MET A 14 -3.07 5.98 -1.67
C MET A 14 -3.58 6.66 -2.95
N VAL A 15 -2.67 7.05 -3.84
CA VAL A 15 -3.02 7.67 -5.13
C VAL A 15 -3.71 6.67 -6.04
N ASP A 16 -3.28 5.42 -6.05
CA ASP A 16 -3.90 4.36 -6.84
C ASP A 16 -5.31 4.04 -6.33
N ALA A 17 -5.52 4.05 -5.01
CA ALA A 17 -6.82 3.76 -4.40
C ALA A 17 -7.85 4.90 -4.51
N LEU A 18 -7.42 6.17 -4.38
CA LEU A 18 -8.33 7.32 -4.26
C LEU A 18 -8.22 8.32 -5.41
N GLY A 19 -7.16 8.24 -6.21
CA GLY A 19 -6.82 9.22 -7.23
C GLY A 19 -5.98 10.40 -6.71
N LEU A 20 -5.12 10.92 -7.59
CA LEU A 20 -4.14 11.96 -7.29
C LEU A 20 -4.77 13.21 -6.66
N SER A 21 -5.83 13.73 -7.27
CA SER A 21 -6.45 14.98 -6.82
C SER A 21 -7.17 14.85 -5.47
N VAL A 22 -7.65 13.65 -5.13
CA VAL A 22 -8.25 13.38 -3.81
C VAL A 22 -7.16 13.36 -2.74
N VAL A 23 -6.05 12.67 -3.02
CA VAL A 23 -4.88 12.59 -2.13
C VAL A 23 -4.25 13.97 -1.92
N ALA A 24 -4.11 14.74 -2.99
CA ALA A 24 -3.58 16.11 -2.94
C ALA A 24 -4.40 17.02 -2.02
N LYS A 25 -5.73 16.98 -2.14
CA LYS A 25 -6.65 17.70 -1.23
C LYS A 25 -6.53 17.20 0.20
N ARG A 26 -6.48 15.88 0.40
CA ARG A 26 -6.38 15.24 1.71
C ARG A 26 -5.14 15.67 2.49
N PHE A 27 -4.02 15.87 1.80
CA PHE A 27 -2.76 16.30 2.41
C PHE A 27 -2.45 17.79 2.24
N LYS A 28 -3.42 18.58 1.74
CA LYS A 28 -3.29 20.03 1.50
C LYS A 28 -2.00 20.37 0.73
N LYS A 29 -1.71 19.57 -0.31
CA LYS A 29 -0.52 19.66 -1.17
C LYS A 29 -0.97 19.81 -2.62
N PRO A 30 -0.29 20.61 -3.45
CA PRO A 30 -0.59 20.67 -4.89
C PRO A 30 -0.36 19.31 -5.57
N ASP A 31 -1.23 18.94 -6.51
CA ASP A 31 -1.11 17.70 -7.31
C ASP A 31 0.29 17.54 -7.92
N ARG A 32 0.85 18.64 -8.45
CA ARG A 32 2.22 18.67 -8.99
C ARG A 32 3.26 18.29 -7.95
N GLN A 33 3.12 18.74 -6.71
CA GLN A 33 4.06 18.41 -5.64
C GLN A 33 3.97 16.92 -5.26
N ILE A 34 2.77 16.35 -5.22
CA ILE A 34 2.59 14.91 -5.00
C ILE A 34 3.26 14.13 -6.13
N ASN A 35 3.02 14.50 -7.39
CA ASN A 35 3.61 13.85 -8.55
C ASN A 35 5.15 13.96 -8.59
N ASP A 36 5.71 15.13 -8.24
CA ASP A 36 7.16 15.31 -8.14
C ASP A 36 7.78 14.41 -7.05
N MET A 37 7.08 14.16 -5.94
CA MET A 37 7.54 13.23 -4.90
C MET A 37 7.47 11.78 -5.36
N LEU A 38 6.39 11.37 -6.03
CA LEU A 38 6.24 10.01 -6.59
C LEU A 38 7.32 9.71 -7.65
N ALA A 39 7.57 10.67 -8.55
CA ALA A 39 8.62 10.58 -9.57
C ALA A 39 10.06 10.69 -9.01
N GLY A 40 10.24 10.85 -7.69
CA GLY A 40 11.56 11.00 -7.07
C GLY A 40 12.28 12.31 -7.41
N ARG A 41 11.59 13.28 -8.04
CA ARG A 41 12.14 14.60 -8.36
C ARG A 41 12.23 15.51 -7.14
N LYS A 42 11.43 15.22 -6.09
CA LYS A 42 11.51 15.86 -4.78
C LYS A 42 11.71 14.82 -3.69
N SER A 43 12.50 15.19 -2.68
CA SER A 43 12.75 14.34 -1.53
C SER A 43 11.48 14.20 -0.66
N PHE A 44 11.18 12.96 -0.28
CA PHE A 44 10.12 12.67 0.68
C PHE A 44 10.72 12.46 2.08
N GLY A 45 11.26 13.56 2.63
CA GLY A 45 11.92 13.59 3.93
C GLY A 45 10.96 13.49 5.10
N GLU A 46 11.50 13.26 6.30
CA GLU A 46 10.72 13.05 7.53
C GLU A 46 9.83 14.26 7.84
N LYS A 47 10.39 15.47 7.71
CA LYS A 47 9.65 16.72 7.92
C LYS A 47 8.43 16.84 7.00
N VAL A 48 8.54 16.35 5.76
CA VAL A 48 7.43 16.37 4.80
C VAL A 48 6.38 15.31 5.17
N ALA A 49 6.82 14.10 5.53
CA ALA A 49 5.94 13.03 6.00
C ALA A 49 5.13 13.45 7.23
N ARG A 50 5.79 13.95 8.27
CA ARG A 50 5.12 14.44 9.49
C ARG A 50 4.14 15.57 9.20
N ALA A 51 4.56 16.55 8.39
CA ALA A 51 3.66 17.64 8.00
C ALA A 51 2.44 17.16 7.21
N MET A 52 2.56 16.10 6.41
CA MET A 52 1.42 15.48 5.73
C MET A 52 0.53 14.70 6.70
N GLU A 53 1.11 13.95 7.63
CA GLU A 53 0.38 13.23 8.68
C GLU A 53 -0.45 14.19 9.54
N ASP A 54 0.14 15.31 9.97
CA ASP A 54 -0.51 16.31 10.82
C ASP A 54 -1.76 16.95 10.22
N VAL A 55 -1.73 17.21 8.91
CA VAL A 55 -2.80 17.91 8.18
C VAL A 55 -3.80 16.98 7.49
N SER A 56 -3.56 15.67 7.54
CA SER A 56 -4.37 14.66 6.87
C SER A 56 -5.81 14.60 7.41
N GLU A 57 -6.77 14.39 6.52
CA GLU A 57 -8.19 14.22 6.87
C GLU A 57 -8.79 12.99 6.15
N PRO A 58 -9.24 11.94 6.87
CA PRO A 58 -9.11 11.73 8.32
C PRO A 58 -7.65 11.62 8.76
N LYS A 59 -7.41 11.99 10.02
CA LYS A 59 -6.08 12.09 10.62
C LYS A 59 -5.40 10.73 10.69
N VAL A 60 -4.23 10.60 10.07
CA VAL A 60 -3.39 9.41 10.16
C VAL A 60 -2.46 9.52 11.38
N PRO A 61 -2.04 8.39 11.99
CA PRO A 61 -1.09 8.41 13.09
C PRO A 61 0.28 8.90 12.65
N ASN A 62 1.02 9.51 13.57
CA ASN A 62 2.42 9.86 13.34
C ASN A 62 3.24 8.60 13.09
N GLY A 63 4.10 8.64 12.07
CA GLY A 63 4.86 7.46 11.64
C GLY A 63 4.15 6.60 10.61
N PHE A 64 2.93 6.97 10.19
CA PHE A 64 2.19 6.24 9.16
C PHE A 64 3.01 6.01 7.90
N PHE A 65 3.72 7.01 7.38
CA PHE A 65 4.52 6.84 6.15
C PHE A 65 5.82 6.06 6.35
N ASP A 66 6.24 5.81 7.59
CA ASP A 66 7.49 5.11 7.92
C ASP A 66 7.28 3.63 8.22
N GLN A 67 6.04 3.21 8.39
CA GLN A 67 5.70 1.81 8.63
C GLN A 67 5.81 1.02 7.33
N ASP A 68 6.52 -0.10 7.36
CA ASP A 68 6.54 -1.07 6.28
C ASP A 68 5.22 -1.86 6.33
N ASP A 69 4.34 -1.70 5.34
CA ASP A 69 3.02 -2.37 5.28
C ASP A 69 3.09 -3.89 5.03
N ASN A 70 4.27 -4.49 5.22
CA ASN A 70 4.40 -5.95 5.29
C ASN A 70 3.69 -6.56 6.53
N THR A 71 3.00 -5.72 7.30
CA THR A 71 2.14 -6.08 8.42
C THR A 71 0.72 -5.67 8.09
N ILE A 72 -0.09 -6.63 7.66
CA ILE A 72 -1.54 -6.48 7.53
C ILE A 72 -2.11 -6.31 8.95
N THR A 73 -2.31 -5.08 9.41
CA THR A 73 -3.17 -4.85 10.58
C THR A 73 -4.61 -4.78 10.11
N LEU A 74 -5.26 -5.94 10.01
CA LEU A 74 -6.71 -6.03 9.87
C LEU A 74 -7.34 -5.47 11.15
N ASN A 75 -7.91 -4.27 11.11
CA ASN A 75 -8.89 -3.87 12.10
C ASN A 75 -10.16 -4.67 11.83
N VAL A 76 -10.41 -5.71 12.63
CA VAL A 76 -11.47 -6.72 12.43
C VAL A 76 -12.84 -6.18 12.85
N ASP A 77 -13.20 -4.98 12.40
CA ASP A 77 -14.56 -4.42 12.51
C ASP A 77 -15.30 -4.41 11.16
N ASP A 78 -14.62 -4.82 10.08
CA ASP A 78 -15.21 -4.89 8.76
C ASP A 78 -16.22 -6.05 8.72
N LYS A 79 -17.50 -5.69 8.79
CA LYS A 79 -18.64 -6.58 8.52
C LYS A 79 -18.43 -7.38 7.22
N GLU A 80 -17.69 -6.83 6.27
CA GLU A 80 -17.31 -7.46 5.02
C GLU A 80 -16.35 -8.65 5.21
N LEU A 81 -15.37 -8.56 6.12
CA LEU A 81 -14.47 -9.67 6.46
C LEU A 81 -15.21 -10.78 7.20
N LEU A 82 -16.09 -10.44 8.15
CA LEU A 82 -16.96 -11.45 8.78
C LEU A 82 -17.89 -12.11 7.76
N GLN A 83 -18.40 -11.35 6.79
CA GLN A 83 -19.25 -11.86 5.73
C GLN A 83 -18.47 -12.78 4.78
N LEU A 84 -17.22 -12.43 4.46
CA LEU A 84 -16.31 -13.27 3.68
C LEU A 84 -15.96 -14.55 4.43
N MET A 85 -15.57 -14.48 5.70
CA MET A 85 -15.31 -15.67 6.54
C MET A 85 -16.54 -16.58 6.65
N ARG A 86 -17.72 -15.99 6.86
CA ARG A 86 -18.99 -16.74 6.91
C ARG A 86 -19.31 -17.41 5.58
N LEU A 87 -18.95 -16.79 4.46
CA LEU A 87 -19.10 -17.37 3.12
C LEU A 87 -18.09 -18.51 2.90
N MET A 88 -16.84 -18.33 3.33
CA MET A 88 -15.79 -19.36 3.23
C MET A 88 -16.12 -20.62 4.04
N VAL A 89 -16.72 -20.49 5.22
CA VAL A 89 -17.17 -21.63 6.04
C VAL A 89 -18.30 -22.42 5.33
N LYS A 90 -19.15 -21.74 4.56
CA LYS A 90 -20.24 -22.36 3.79
C LYS A 90 -19.80 -22.96 2.45
N LEU A 91 -18.58 -22.68 1.98
CA LEU A 91 -18.05 -23.20 0.73
C LEU A 91 -17.55 -24.65 0.88
N PRO A 92 -17.88 -25.55 -0.07
CA PRO A 92 -17.36 -26.92 -0.09
C PRO A 92 -15.83 -26.93 -0.20
N PRO A 93 -15.14 -27.91 0.42
CA PRO A 93 -13.68 -27.94 0.49
C PRO A 93 -13.00 -27.88 -0.89
N LYS A 94 -13.60 -28.51 -1.91
CA LYS A 94 -13.10 -28.46 -3.30
C LYS A 94 -13.02 -27.04 -3.89
N LYS A 95 -13.93 -26.14 -3.49
CA LYS A 95 -13.93 -24.74 -3.94
C LYS A 95 -12.98 -23.86 -3.12
N ARG A 96 -12.64 -24.27 -1.90
CA ARG A 96 -11.63 -23.58 -1.07
C ARG A 96 -10.23 -23.73 -1.65
N THR A 97 -9.90 -24.90 -2.20
CA THR A 97 -8.62 -25.14 -2.87
C THR A 97 -8.46 -24.28 -4.12
N SER A 98 -9.51 -24.12 -4.93
CA SER A 98 -9.47 -23.22 -6.09
C SER A 98 -9.29 -21.75 -5.69
N LEU A 99 -9.93 -21.31 -4.61
CA LEU A 99 -9.78 -19.95 -4.08
C LEU A 99 -8.37 -19.72 -3.52
N ARG A 100 -7.79 -20.73 -2.88
CA ARG A 100 -6.41 -20.70 -2.39
C ARG A 100 -5.41 -20.62 -3.55
N ASN A 101 -5.57 -21.47 -4.56
CA ASN A 101 -4.72 -21.45 -5.75
C ASN A 101 -4.85 -20.11 -6.52
N PHE A 102 -6.06 -19.52 -6.55
CA PHE A 102 -6.29 -18.21 -7.16
C PHE A 102 -5.58 -17.07 -6.41
N LEU A 103 -5.60 -17.08 -5.08
CA LEU A 103 -4.89 -16.10 -4.26
C LEU A 103 -3.36 -16.29 -4.31
N ASP A 104 -2.89 -17.52 -4.46
CA ASP A 104 -1.46 -17.83 -4.59
C ASP A 104 -0.91 -17.44 -5.99
N GLU A 105 -1.75 -17.44 -7.04
CA GLU A 105 -1.35 -17.04 -8.41
C GLU A 105 -1.13 -15.52 -8.58
N GLU A 106 -1.81 -14.67 -7.80
CA GLU A 106 -1.60 -13.21 -7.85
C GLU A 106 -0.30 -12.75 -7.16
N VAL A 107 0.30 -13.57 -6.29
CA VAL A 107 1.54 -13.22 -5.55
C VAL A 107 2.81 -13.49 -6.37
N GLU A 108 2.73 -14.27 -7.46
CA GLU A 108 3.90 -14.64 -8.27
C GLU A 108 4.29 -13.59 -9.34
N GLN A 109 3.46 -12.59 -9.64
CA GLN A 109 3.77 -11.60 -10.69
C GLN A 109 4.77 -10.51 -10.27
N ASP A 110 5.09 -10.37 -8.98
CA ASP A 110 6.04 -9.37 -8.46
C ASP A 110 7.46 -9.91 -8.18
N LYS A 111 7.77 -11.16 -8.56
CA LYS A 111 9.14 -11.68 -8.46
C LYS A 111 9.97 -11.21 -9.66
N GLU A 112 10.71 -10.10 -9.50
CA GLU A 112 11.78 -9.71 -10.42
C GLU A 112 12.73 -10.89 -10.71
N PRO A 113 13.21 -11.06 -11.96
CA PRO A 113 14.06 -12.18 -12.32
C PRO A 113 15.41 -12.10 -11.59
N ALA A 114 15.76 -13.20 -10.93
CA ALA A 114 17.08 -13.41 -10.36
C ALA A 114 18.18 -13.11 -11.39
N ILE A 115 19.03 -12.12 -11.08
CA ILE A 115 20.24 -11.81 -11.84
C ILE A 115 21.16 -13.02 -11.75
N ASN A 116 21.19 -13.82 -12.81
CA ASN A 116 22.04 -14.99 -12.92
C ASN A 116 23.36 -14.63 -13.60
N GLY A 117 24.45 -14.93 -12.92
CA GLY A 117 25.61 -15.55 -13.57
C GLY A 117 26.72 -14.63 -14.07
N ASN A 118 27.75 -14.51 -13.23
CA ASN A 118 29.17 -14.46 -13.60
C ASN A 118 29.51 -14.75 -15.07
N ASN A 119 30.22 -13.82 -15.71
CA ASN A 119 31.14 -14.14 -16.80
C ASN A 119 32.44 -13.38 -16.59
N LYS A 120 33.45 -14.10 -16.09
CA LYS A 120 34.86 -13.83 -16.36
C LYS A 120 35.64 -15.12 -16.36
#